data_AF-A0A959FUS2-F1
#
_entry.id   AF-A0A959FUS2-F1
#
_cell.length_a   1.000
_cell.length_b   1.000
_cell.length_c   1.000
_cell.angle_alpha   90.00
_cell.angle_beta   90.00
_cell.angle_gamma   90.00
#
_symmetry.space_group_name_H-M   'P 1'
#
loop_
_entity.id
_entity.type
_entity.pdbx_description
1 polymer ?
#
loop_
_entity_poly.entity_id
_entity_poly.type
_entity_poly.pdbx_seq_one_letter_code
_entity_poly.pdbx_strand_id
1 'polypeptide(L)' 'MKKEKVIIVGAGLCGTLLATRLVQRGYQVSLHEKRPDMRLEEVDAGRSINLALSARGLMALDR' A
#
# COMPACT_ATOMS: atom_id res chain seq x y z
N MET A 1 10.90 -15.59 17.74
CA MET A 1 11.38 -15.85 16.37
C MET A 1 11.62 -14.52 15.67
N LYS A 2 12.74 -14.36 14.97
CA LYS A 2 13.02 -13.14 14.18
C LYS A 2 12.07 -13.15 12.96
N LYS A 3 11.25 -12.12 12.79
CA LYS A 3 10.31 -12.06 11.65
C LYS A 3 11.09 -11.87 10.36
N GLU A 4 10.70 -12.60 9.32
CA GLU A 4 11.35 -12.54 8.01
C GLU A 4 11.19 -11.16 7.37
N LYS A 5 12.14 -10.81 6.50
CA LYS A 5 12.06 -9.61 5.66
C LYS A 5 11.13 -9.87 4.49
N VAL A 6 10.16 -8.99 4.26
CA VAL A 6 9.20 -9.08 3.16
C VAL A 6 9.45 -7.97 2.15
N ILE A 7 9.50 -8.32 0.86
CA ILE A 7 9.58 -7.36 -0.24
C ILE A 7 8.22 -7.32 -0.93
N ILE A 8 7.67 -6.11 -1.09
CA ILE A 8 6.43 -5.86 -1.82
C ILE A 8 6.76 -5.00 -3.04
N VAL A 9 6.31 -5.43 -4.21
CA VAL A 9 6.46 -4.70 -5.47
C VAL A 9 5.10 -4.13 -5.86
N GLY A 10 5.03 -2.79 -5.94
CA GLY A 10 3.84 -1.99 -6.24
C GLY A 10 3.30 -1.27 -5.01
N ALA A 11 3.43 0.07 -4.97
CA ALA A 11 2.86 0.94 -3.94
C ALA A 11 1.46 1.44 -4.32
N GLY A 12 0.63 0.55 -4.88
CA GLY A 12 -0.80 0.81 -5.09
C GLY A 12 -1.64 0.62 -3.82
N LEU A 13 -2.97 0.66 -3.97
CA LEU A 13 -3.92 0.55 -2.85
C LEU A 13 -3.70 -0.72 -2.01
N CYS A 14 -3.62 -1.90 -2.64
CA CYS A 14 -3.45 -3.16 -1.92
C CYS A 14 -2.03 -3.33 -1.35
N GLY A 15 -0.99 -2.93 -2.10
CA GLY A 15 0.40 -3.12 -1.69
C GLY A 15 0.76 -2.27 -0.47
N THR A 16 0.31 -1.01 -0.45
CA THR A 16 0.50 -0.12 0.70
C THR A 16 -0.27 -0.60 1.92
N LEU A 17 -1.53 -1.03 1.76
CA LEU A 17 -2.31 -1.60 2.86
C LEU A 17 -1.63 -2.84 3.46
N LEU A 18 -1.20 -3.79 2.61
CA LEU A 18 -0.48 -4.99 3.06
C LEU A 18 0.83 -4.64 3.77
N ALA A 19 1.61 -3.70 3.23
CA ALA A 19 2.85 -3.23 3.84
C ALA A 19 2.60 -2.72 5.25
N THR A 20 1.62 -1.84 5.44
CA THR A 20 1.24 -1.32 6.75
C THR A 20 0.83 -2.44 7.71
N ARG A 21 0.00 -3.39 7.25
CA ARG A 21 -0.45 -4.51 8.09
C ARG A 21 0.66 -5.45 8.53
N LEU A 22 1.67 -5.65 7.69
CA LEU A 22 2.85 -6.47 8.01
C LEU A 22 3.80 -5.73 8.96
N VAL A 23 4.03 -4.44 8.74
CA VAL A 23 4.85 -3.60 9.66
C VAL A 23 4.21 -3.54 11.05
N GLN A 24 2.89 -3.35 11.15
CA GLN A 24 2.17 -3.39 12.43
C GLN A 24 2.29 -4.74 13.16
N ARG A 25 2.45 -5.83 12.39
CA ARG A 25 2.73 -7.16 12.94
C ARG A 25 4.22 -7.36 13.26
N GLY A 26 5.09 -6.36 13.08
CA GLY A 26 6.52 -6.44 13.41
C GLY A 26 7.40 -7.08 12.34
N TYR A 27 6.92 -7.20 11.09
CA TYR A 27 7.77 -7.61 9.96
C TYR A 27 8.61 -6.43 9.47
N GLN A 28 9.83 -6.71 8.99
CA GLN A 28 10.61 -5.74 8.24
C GLN A 28 10.14 -5.75 6.78
N VAL A 29 9.55 -4.65 6.30
CA VAL A 29 8.99 -4.57 4.95
C VAL A 29 9.78 -3.58 4.09
N SER A 30 10.09 -3.97 2.87
CA SER A 30 10.59 -3.08 1.82
C SER A 30 9.56 -2.97 0.70
N LEU A 31 9.04 -1.78 0.46
CA LEU A 31 8.03 -1.50 -0.57
C LEU A 31 8.70 -0.74 -1.72
N HIS A 32 8.55 -1.24 -2.94
CA HIS A 32 9.13 -0.64 -4.14
C HIS A 32 8.04 -0.31 -5.15
N GLU A 33 8.10 0.86 -5.76
CA GLU A 33 7.17 1.31 -6.79
C GLU A 33 7.96 1.81 -8.00
N LYS A 34 7.43 1.55 -9.20
CA LYS A 34 8.07 1.98 -10.44
C LYS A 34 7.92 3.49 -10.65
N ARG A 35 6.76 4.04 -10.28
CA ARG A 35 6.42 5.46 -10.43
C ARG A 35 7.12 6.32 -9.37
N PRO A 36 7.37 7.61 -9.67
CA PRO A 36 7.84 8.55 -8.66
C PRO A 36 6.81 8.70 -7.52
N ASP A 37 7.27 9.24 -6.39
CA ASP A 37 6.39 9.52 -5.26
C ASP A 37 5.37 10.60 -5.61
N MET A 38 4.11 10.20 -5.78
CA MET A 38 3.02 11.09 -6.15
C MET A 38 2.68 12.18 -5.13
N ARG A 39 3.31 12.16 -3.95
CA ARG A 39 3.19 13.21 -2.93
C ARG A 39 4.14 14.36 -3.16
N LEU A 40 5.18 14.15 -3.98
CA LEU A 40 6.25 15.11 -4.27
C LEU A 40 6.17 15.65 -5.69
N GLU A 41 5.59 14.89 -6.61
CA GLU A 41 5.53 15.19 -8.05
C GLU A 41 4.08 15.19 -8.55
N GLU A 42 3.76 16.06 -9.51
CA GLU A 42 2.52 15.93 -10.28
C GLU A 42 2.60 14.69 -11.18
N VAL A 43 1.71 13.73 -10.94
CA VAL A 43 1.66 12.48 -11.70
C VAL A 43 0.40 12.47 -12.54
N ASP A 44 0.52 12.02 -13.78
CA ASP A 44 -0.60 11.90 -14.71
C ASP A 44 -1.74 11.08 -14.10
N ALA A 45 -2.98 11.43 -14.45
CA ALA A 45 -4.17 10.88 -13.82
C ALA A 45 -4.13 9.35 -13.86
N GLY A 46 -4.27 8.71 -12.70
CA GLY A 46 -4.31 7.25 -12.61
C GLY A 46 -5.49 6.65 -13.38
N ARG A 47 -5.57 5.32 -13.44
CA ARG A 47 -6.63 4.59 -14.18
C ARG A 47 -8.06 4.97 -13.77
N SER A 48 -8.27 5.56 -12.60
CA SER A 48 -9.56 6.04 -12.12
C SER A 48 -9.39 7.24 -11.19
N ILE A 49 -10.22 8.27 -11.36
CA ILE A 49 -10.18 9.51 -10.57
C ILE A 49 -11.03 9.38 -9.29
N ASN A 50 -12.19 8.73 -9.39
CA ASN A 50 -13.08 8.43 -8.26
C ASN A 50 -13.34 6.93 -8.15
N LEU A 51 -13.25 6.39 -6.94
CA LEU A 51 -13.55 4.99 -6.63
C LEU A 51 -14.62 4.92 -5.54
N ALA A 52 -15.67 4.13 -5.77
CA ALA A 52 -16.65 3.82 -4.75
C ALA A 52 -16.09 2.78 -3.77
N LEU A 53 -16.09 3.09 -2.48
CA LEU A 53 -15.58 2.19 -1.44
C LEU A 53 -16.73 1.45 -0.77
N SER A 54 -16.78 0.12 -0.94
CA SER A 54 -17.79 -0.72 -0.29
C SER A 54 -17.39 -1.11 1.15
N ALA A 55 -18.32 -1.76 1.87
CA ALA A 55 -18.12 -2.23 3.24
C ALA A 55 -16.83 -3.05 3.43
N ARG A 56 -16.44 -3.89 2.45
CA ARG A 56 -15.20 -4.68 2.54
C ARG A 56 -13.95 -3.79 2.52
N GLY A 57 -13.95 -2.73 1.73
CA GLY A 57 -12.84 -1.78 1.66
C GLY A 57 -12.71 -0.98 2.96
N LEU A 58 -13.83 -0.52 3.51
CA LEU A 58 -13.87 0.17 4.80
C LEU A 58 -13.36 -0.73 5.93
N MET A 59 -13.82 -1.98 6.01
CA MET A 59 -13.36 -2.96 6.99
C MET A 59 -11.85 -3.21 6.90
N ALA A 60 -11.29 -3.17 5.70
CA ALA A 60 -9.85 -3.33 5.49
C ALA A 60 -9.05 -2.13 5.99
N LEU A 61 -9.61 -0.91 5.98
CA LEU A 61 -8.93 0.31 6.45
C LEU A 61 -9.01 0.51 7.97
N ASP A 62 -10.06 0.03 8.61
CA ASP A 62 -10.36 0.23 10.05
C ASP A 62 -9.39 -0.47 11.02
N ARG A 63 -8.61 -1.45 10.55
CA ARG A 63 -7.74 -2.31 11.37
C ARG A 63 -6.26 -1.89 11.35
#